data_AF-A0A1J6IQ30-F1
#
_entry.id   AF-A0A1J6IQ30-F1
#
_cell.length_a   1.000
_cell.length_b   1.000
_cell.length_c   1.000
_cell.angle_alpha   90.00
_cell.angle_beta   90.00
_cell.angle_gamma   90.00
#
_symmetry.space_group_name_H-M   'P 1'
#
loop_
_entity.id
_entity.type
_entity.pdbx_description
1 polymer ?
#
loop_
_entity_poly.entity_id
_entity_poly.type
_entity_poly.pdbx_seq_one_letter_code
_entity_poly.pdbx_strand_id
1 'polypeptide(L)'
;MESSKKLVAVFLVCMVMLSSSLHVSKAHEQQKSNAEIFKESVARVTAEYTICFNECEKACIDQGLGYTHCEMKCDSDCNAKLIKEKLEKLMSLKP
;
A
#
# COMPACT_ATOMS: atom_id res chain seq x y z
N MET A 1 -47.50 -6.14 -36.37
CA MET A 1 -46.96 -5.44 -35.18
C MET A 1 -46.90 -6.35 -33.93
N GLU A 2 -46.69 -7.65 -34.11
CA GLU A 2 -46.72 -8.64 -33.00
C GLU A 2 -45.31 -9.08 -32.58
N SER A 3 -44.40 -9.24 -33.54
CA SER A 3 -42.99 -9.55 -33.30
C SER A 3 -42.25 -8.46 -32.52
N SER A 4 -42.56 -7.18 -32.76
CA SER A 4 -41.97 -6.06 -32.02
C SER A 4 -42.33 -6.10 -30.53
N LYS A 5 -43.54 -6.55 -30.18
CA LYS A 5 -43.99 -6.66 -28.79
C LYS A 5 -43.25 -7.78 -28.05
N LYS A 6 -43.00 -8.90 -28.74
CA LYS A 6 -42.21 -10.02 -28.21
C LYS A 6 -40.75 -9.65 -28.00
N LEU A 7 -40.14 -8.91 -28.93
CA LEU A 7 -38.76 -8.44 -28.80
C LEU A 7 -38.59 -7.43 -27.66
N VAL A 8 -39.52 -6.49 -27.50
CA VAL A 8 -39.51 -5.52 -26.39
C VAL A 8 -39.66 -6.23 -25.04
N ALA A 9 -40.55 -7.23 -24.94
CA ALA A 9 -40.71 -8.01 -23.73
C ALA A 9 -39.43 -8.77 -23.34
N VAL A 10 -38.78 -9.44 -24.30
CA VAL A 10 -37.52 -10.15 -24.07
C VAL A 10 -36.40 -9.20 -23.63
N PHE A 11 -36.30 -8.03 -24.27
CA PHE A 11 -35.29 -7.04 -23.94
C PHE A 11 -35.46 -6.50 -22.51
N LEU A 12 -36.71 -6.22 -22.10
CA LEU A 12 -37.02 -5.75 -20.75
C LEU A 12 -36.72 -6.81 -19.69
N VAL A 13 -37.04 -8.08 -19.96
CA VAL A 13 -36.69 -9.21 -19.06
C VAL A 13 -35.17 -9.35 -18.92
N CYS A 14 -34.41 -9.25 -20.01
CA CYS A 14 -32.95 -9.28 -19.96
C CYS A 14 -32.38 -8.13 -19.11
N MET A 15 -32.89 -6.91 -19.26
CA MET A 15 -32.45 -5.76 -18.46
C MET A 15 -32.75 -5.97 -16.97
N VAL A 16 -33.93 -6.50 -16.63
CA VAL A 16 -34.31 -6.81 -15.25
C VAL A 16 -33.41 -7.89 -14.65
N MET A 17 -33.12 -8.97 -15.39
CA MET A 17 -32.24 -10.06 -14.94
C MET A 17 -30.77 -9.63 -14.79
N LEU A 18 -30.28 -8.75 -15.66
CA LEU A 18 -28.96 -8.16 -15.51
C LEU A 18 -28.90 -7.22 -14.30
N SER A 19 -29.95 -6.45 -14.03
CA SER A 19 -30.00 -5.56 -12.85
C SER A 19 -30.07 -6.31 -11.51
N SER A 20 -30.69 -7.49 -11.45
CA SER A 20 -30.70 -8.34 -10.24
C SER A 20 -29.41 -9.14 -10.04
N SER A 21 -28.66 -9.40 -11.11
CA SER A 21 -27.31 -9.99 -11.05
C SER A 21 -26.24 -8.96 -10.73
N LEU A 22 -26.52 -7.68 -11.00
CA LEU A 22 -25.77 -6.53 -10.50
C LEU A 22 -26.23 -6.13 -9.10
N HIS A 23 -26.32 -7.10 -8.18
CA HIS A 23 -25.91 -6.79 -6.82
C HIS A 23 -24.40 -6.59 -6.86
N VAL A 24 -23.96 -5.44 -7.37
CA VAL A 24 -22.72 -4.86 -6.91
C VAL A 24 -22.97 -4.57 -5.45
N SER A 25 -22.69 -5.57 -4.62
CA SER A 25 -22.39 -5.39 -3.22
C SER A 25 -21.25 -4.39 -3.14
N LYS A 26 -21.57 -3.10 -3.19
CA LYS A 26 -20.88 -2.10 -2.38
C LYS A 26 -21.39 -2.26 -0.97
N ALA A 27 -21.25 -3.48 -0.44
CA ALA A 27 -21.02 -3.62 0.98
C ALA A 27 -19.65 -2.95 1.19
N HIS A 28 -19.69 -1.92 1.99
CA HIS A 28 -18.56 -1.20 2.55
C HIS A 28 -17.66 -2.19 3.30
N GLU A 29 -16.88 -2.97 2.57
CA GLU A 29 -15.69 -3.63 3.08
C GLU A 29 -14.52 -2.74 2.71
N GLN A 30 -13.73 -2.44 3.72
CA GLN A 30 -12.56 -1.59 3.74
C GLN A 30 -11.42 -2.25 2.96
N GLN A 31 -11.64 -2.62 1.70
CA GLN A 31 -10.60 -3.14 0.82
C GLN A 31 -9.79 -1.95 0.30
N LYS A 32 -8.86 -1.49 1.14
CA LYS A 32 -7.83 -0.55 0.75
C LYS A 32 -7.18 -1.09 -0.52
N SER A 33 -7.21 -0.33 -1.62
CA SER A 33 -6.65 -0.79 -2.89
C SER A 33 -5.16 -1.10 -2.69
N ASN A 34 -4.60 -2.01 -3.50
CA ASN A 34 -3.17 -2.32 -3.44
C ASN A 34 -2.29 -1.06 -3.54
N ALA A 35 -2.76 -0.05 -4.30
CA ALA A 35 -2.11 1.26 -4.40
C ALA A 35 -2.12 2.03 -3.07
N GLU A 36 -3.25 2.05 -2.37
CA GLU A 36 -3.37 2.71 -1.07
C GLU A 36 -2.58 1.97 0.02
N ILE A 37 -2.53 0.63 -0.01
CA ILE A 37 -1.69 -0.18 0.89
C ILE A 37 -0.20 0.12 0.65
N PHE A 38 0.22 0.15 -0.62
CA PHE A 38 1.60 0.48 -0.98
C PHE A 38 1.97 1.91 -0.56
N LYS A 39 1.07 2.88 -0.76
CA LYS A 39 1.29 4.26 -0.35
C LYS A 39 1.50 4.37 1.17
N GLU A 40 0.68 3.68 1.96
CA GLU A 40 0.84 3.65 3.42
C GLU A 40 2.13 2.95 3.84
N SER A 41 2.48 1.83 3.21
CA SER A 41 3.71 1.10 3.54
C SER A 41 4.95 1.92 3.23
N VAL A 42 4.98 2.62 2.08
CA VAL A 42 6.05 3.55 1.72
C VAL A 42 6.12 4.70 2.72
N ALA A 43 4.99 5.36 3.02
CA ALA A 43 4.97 6.46 3.98
C ALA A 43 5.51 6.04 5.37
N ARG A 44 5.16 4.85 5.84
CA ARG A 44 5.69 4.30 7.09
C ARG A 44 7.19 4.05 7.02
N VAL A 45 7.67 3.40 5.96
CA VAL A 45 9.11 3.12 5.79
C VAL A 45 9.91 4.42 5.69
N THR A 46 9.41 5.42 4.98
CA THR A 46 10.05 6.74 4.89
C THR A 46 10.12 7.41 6.27
N ALA A 47 9.05 7.37 7.06
CA ALA A 47 9.07 7.94 8.41
C ALA A 47 10.07 7.23 9.34
N GLU A 48 10.08 5.88 9.33
CA GLU A 48 11.05 5.08 10.10
C GLU A 48 12.50 5.38 9.68
N TYR A 49 12.76 5.52 8.37
CA TYR A 49 14.07 5.94 7.85
C TYR A 49 14.46 7.33 8.33
N THR A 50 13.59 8.33 8.19
CA THR A 50 13.88 9.71 8.58
C THR A 50 14.22 9.84 10.06
N ILE A 51 13.50 9.12 10.93
CA ILE A 51 13.80 9.11 12.37
C ILE A 51 15.21 8.52 12.60
N CYS A 52 15.49 7.35 12.02
CA CYS A 52 16.80 6.71 12.14
C CYS A 52 17.94 7.62 11.64
N PHE A 53 17.76 8.23 10.47
CA PHE A 53 18.77 9.07 9.85
C PHE A 53 19.07 10.29 10.71
N ASN A 54 18.04 11.01 11.17
CA ASN A 54 18.23 12.22 11.98
C ASN A 54 18.92 11.93 13.31
N GLU A 55 18.57 10.81 13.96
CA GLU A 55 19.22 10.38 15.19
C GLU A 55 20.69 10.00 14.96
N CYS A 56 20.95 9.23 13.88
CA CYS A 56 22.29 8.81 13.51
C CYS A 56 23.18 10.00 13.11
N GLU A 57 22.69 10.90 12.26
CA GLU A 57 23.43 12.05 11.75
C GLU A 57 23.81 12.98 12.91
N LYS A 58 22.86 13.26 13.81
CA LYS A 58 23.13 14.02 15.03
C LYS A 58 24.23 13.36 15.87
N ALA A 59 24.09 12.09 16.19
CA ALA A 59 25.08 11.37 17.00
C ALA A 59 26.46 11.27 16.30
N CYS A 60 26.49 11.20 14.98
CA CYS A 60 27.71 11.16 14.19
C CYS A 60 28.43 12.51 14.16
N ILE A 61 27.67 13.61 13.99
CA ILE A 61 28.20 14.97 14.06
C ILE A 61 28.67 15.29 15.48
N ASP A 62 27.95 14.84 16.52
CA ASP A 62 28.34 15.01 17.92
C ASP A 62 29.66 14.27 18.25
N GLN A 63 30.05 13.27 17.46
CA GLN A 63 31.37 12.61 17.52
C GLN A 63 32.49 13.40 16.82
N GLY A 64 32.18 14.56 16.22
CA GLY A 64 33.12 15.39 15.48
C GLY A 64 33.42 14.89 14.06
N LEU A 65 32.59 13.99 13.52
CA LEU A 65 32.74 13.50 12.15
C LEU A 65 32.15 14.49 11.14
N GLY A 66 32.70 14.52 9.93
CA GLY A 66 32.26 15.43 8.87
C GLY A 66 30.89 15.08 8.30
N TYR A 67 30.14 16.09 7.86
CA TYR A 67 28.78 15.94 7.33
C TYR A 67 28.65 14.85 6.27
N THR A 68 29.43 14.91 5.19
CA THR A 68 29.36 13.91 4.10
C THR A 68 29.71 12.49 4.57
N HIS A 69 30.59 12.36 5.57
CA HIS A 69 30.87 11.06 6.17
C HIS A 69 29.65 10.53 6.92
N CYS A 70 29.02 11.39 7.73
CA CYS A 70 27.82 11.05 8.48
C CYS A 70 26.64 10.72 7.58
N GLU A 71 26.43 11.49 6.52
CA GLU A 71 25.37 11.25 5.53
C GLU A 71 25.49 9.85 4.92
N MET A 72 26.66 9.51 4.35
CA MET A 72 26.87 8.19 3.73
C MET A 72 26.78 7.05 4.74
N LYS A 73 27.35 7.23 5.94
CA LYS A 73 27.31 6.23 7.00
C LYS A 73 25.88 5.97 7.47
N CYS A 74 25.14 7.03 7.78
CA CYS A 74 23.79 6.93 8.32
C CYS A 74 22.80 6.43 7.28
N ASP A 75 22.95 6.79 6.00
CA ASP A 75 22.14 6.22 4.94
C ASP A 75 22.31 4.69 4.86
N SER A 76 23.56 4.22 4.82
CA SER A 76 23.87 2.78 4.78
C SER A 76 23.35 2.05 6.03
N ASP A 77 23.65 2.58 7.23
CA ASP A 77 23.31 1.93 8.49
C ASP A 77 21.78 1.84 8.69
N CYS A 78 21.05 2.92 8.39
CA CYS A 78 19.59 2.95 8.52
C CYS A 78 18.87 2.07 7.48
N ASN A 79 19.36 2.03 6.24
CA ASN A 79 18.84 1.13 5.22
C ASN A 79 19.05 -0.34 5.61
N ALA A 80 20.24 -0.70 6.08
CA ALA A 80 20.54 -2.06 6.54
C ALA A 80 19.63 -2.46 7.72
N LYS A 81 19.41 -1.55 8.67
CA LYS A 81 18.51 -1.76 9.80
C LYS A 81 17.07 -2.01 9.36
N LEU A 82 16.52 -1.15 8.50
CA LEU A 82 15.16 -1.29 7.99
C LEU A 82 14.96 -2.61 7.25
N ILE A 83 15.87 -2.95 6.33
CA ILE A 83 15.80 -4.21 5.56
C ILE A 83 15.82 -5.41 6.51
N LYS A 84 16.73 -5.40 7.50
CA LYS A 84 16.82 -6.46 8.50
C LYS A 84 15.51 -6.62 9.28
N GLU A 85 14.97 -5.53 9.82
CA GLU A 85 13.72 -5.57 10.59
C GLU A 85 12.52 -6.04 9.74
N LYS A 86 12.42 -5.61 8.48
CA LYS A 86 11.37 -6.10 7.57
C LYS A 86 11.55 -7.58 7.24
N LEU A 87 12.77 -8.02 6.98
CA LEU A 87 13.06 -9.43 6.69
C LEU A 87 12.74 -10.32 7.90
N GLU A 88 13.17 -9.93 9.11
CA GLU A 88 12.86 -10.64 10.34
C GLU A 88 11.35 -10.73 10.58
N LYS A 89 10.61 -9.63 10.34
CA LYS A 89 9.15 -9.62 10.43
C LYS A 89 8.50 -10.59 9.44
N LEU A 90 8.99 -10.64 8.20
CA LEU A 90 8.52 -11.60 7.20
C LEU A 90 8.84 -13.05 7.60
N MET A 91 10.02 -13.30 8.15
CA MET A 91 10.41 -14.63 8.64
C MET A 91 9.60 -15.06 9.87
N SER A 92 9.14 -14.11 10.68
CA SER A 92 8.27 -14.38 11.85
C SER A 92 6.81 -14.67 11.49
N LEU A 93 6.38 -14.27 10.29
CA LEU A 93 5.09 -14.64 9.72
C LEU A 93 5.18 -16.08 9.19
N LYS A 94 5.16 -17.05 10.10
CA LYS A 94 5.00 -18.46 9.74
C LYS A 94 3.58 -18.64 9.14
N PRO A 95 3.42 -19.39 8.03
CA PRO A 95 2.10 -19.69 7.47
C PRO A 95 1.20 -20.47 8.44
#